data_AF-A0A8J4C296-F1
#
_entry.id   AF-A0A8J4C296-F1
#
_cell.length_a   1.000
_cell.length_b   1.000
_cell.length_c   1.000
_cell.angle_alpha   90.00
_cell.angle_beta   90.00
_cell.angle_gamma   90.00
#
_symmetry.space_group_name_H-M   'P 1'
#
loop_
_entity.id
_entity.type
_entity.pdbx_description
1 polymer ?
#
loop_
_entity_poly.entity_id
_entity_poly.type
_entity_poly.pdbx_seq_one_letter_code
_entity_poly.pdbx_strand_id
1 'polypeptide(L)'
;MWRFPDRSTSIGQSINAYLAEQSHMDDAVIHMLFVANRLEKRDEMLRLLAGGTTLVLDRYSYSGVAYTAAKGVPYLSMEYCKSLEVLLPAADLVVHMTMTPESMAARGGYGEERYEKVEFQSKVMAAFEALRDERWAVIDASGTIDDIHEQVTSIVEPVVRCAHNGCALGRLWDYKPIELPEEVPWKGPTVRAVRGQQSVLAPEVICDEADAVADVSTEVLVKTQQADVPPEVVRVPA
;
A
#
# COMPACT_ATOMS: atom_id res chain seq x y z
N MET A 1 8.45 4.55 3.54
CA MET A 1 7.67 3.40 2.91
C MET A 1 6.98 2.58 4.01
N TRP A 2 5.58 2.59 3.89
CA TRP A 2 4.80 1.80 4.88
C TRP A 2 4.59 0.37 4.38
N ARG A 3 4.65 -0.51 5.43
CA ARG A 3 4.48 -1.94 5.10
C ARG A 3 3.39 -2.56 5.97
N PHE A 4 2.64 -3.51 5.33
CA PHE A 4 1.60 -4.21 6.11
C PHE A 4 1.83 -5.73 6.00
N PRO A 5 1.65 -6.42 7.11
CA PRO A 5 1.27 -5.83 8.40
C PRO A 5 2.41 -4.99 9.00
N ASP A 6 2.01 -3.86 9.71
CA ASP A 6 2.97 -3.14 10.57
C ASP A 6 3.22 -3.92 11.87
N ARG A 7 4.46 -4.52 11.91
CA ARG A 7 4.72 -5.50 13.00
C ARG A 7 5.16 -4.77 14.27
N SER A 8 5.21 -3.46 14.24
CA SER A 8 5.64 -2.71 15.45
C SER A 8 4.46 -2.45 16.37
N THR A 9 3.20 -2.60 15.93
CA THR A 9 2.04 -2.37 16.82
C THR A 9 1.68 -3.66 17.56
N SER A 10 0.82 -3.49 18.61
CA SER A 10 0.40 -4.71 19.36
C SER A 10 -0.33 -5.69 18.43
N ILE A 11 -1.24 -5.20 17.58
CA ILE A 11 -1.91 -6.09 16.61
C ILE A 11 -0.89 -6.70 15.64
N GLY A 12 0.02 -5.84 15.21
CA GLY A 12 1.08 -6.36 14.31
C GLY A 12 1.90 -7.49 14.96
N GLN A 13 2.18 -7.32 16.22
CA GLN A 13 2.99 -8.37 16.87
C GLN A 13 2.20 -9.68 16.96
N SER A 14 0.88 -9.55 17.17
CA SER A 14 0.07 -10.79 17.16
C SER A 14 0.08 -11.45 15.77
N ILE A 15 -0.02 -10.64 14.76
CA ILE A 15 0.03 -11.21 13.40
C ILE A 15 1.40 -11.86 13.15
N ASN A 16 2.41 -11.10 13.65
CA ASN A 16 3.77 -11.66 13.44
C ASN A 16 3.92 -13.04 14.09
N ALA A 17 3.43 -13.16 15.32
CA ALA A 17 3.53 -14.46 15.99
C ALA A 17 2.77 -15.54 15.21
N TYR A 18 1.62 -15.14 14.67
CA TYR A 18 0.85 -16.11 13.85
C TYR A 18 1.64 -16.51 12.60
N LEU A 19 2.24 -15.52 11.86
CA LEU A 19 2.94 -15.84 10.61
C LEU A 19 4.21 -16.66 10.89
N ALA A 20 4.76 -16.41 12.10
CA ALA A 20 6.01 -17.14 12.44
C ALA A 20 5.67 -18.51 13.04
N GLU A 21 4.44 -18.84 12.94
CA GLU A 21 3.94 -20.14 13.44
C GLU A 21 4.17 -20.28 14.94
N GLN A 22 4.19 -19.23 15.68
CA GLN A 22 4.36 -19.29 17.15
C GLN A 22 3.00 -19.28 17.85
N SER A 23 1.98 -18.98 17.07
CA SER A 23 0.60 -19.06 17.62
C SER A 23 -0.36 -19.51 16.53
N HIS A 24 -1.51 -20.03 17.08
CA HIS A 24 -2.56 -20.48 16.13
C HIS A 24 -3.85 -19.68 16.35
N MET A 25 -4.45 -19.32 15.17
CA MET A 25 -5.70 -18.52 15.26
C MET A 25 -6.68 -19.00 14.17
N ASP A 26 -7.92 -18.87 14.57
CA ASP A 26 -8.95 -19.09 13.52
C ASP A 26 -8.73 -18.16 12.31
N ASP A 27 -9.09 -18.68 11.08
CA ASP A 27 -8.82 -17.92 9.83
C ASP A 27 -9.58 -16.59 9.83
N ALA A 28 -10.79 -16.61 10.40
CA ALA A 28 -11.53 -15.33 10.43
C ALA A 28 -10.89 -14.33 11.39
N VAL A 29 -10.39 -14.86 12.49
CA VAL A 29 -9.76 -13.95 13.48
C VAL A 29 -8.49 -13.31 12.88
N ILE A 30 -7.65 -14.15 12.33
CA ILE A 30 -6.39 -13.58 11.82
C ILE A 30 -6.68 -12.63 10.66
N HIS A 31 -7.72 -12.94 9.82
CA HIS A 31 -8.04 -11.98 8.73
C HIS A 31 -8.46 -10.62 9.32
N MET A 32 -9.26 -10.68 10.35
CA MET A 32 -9.72 -9.40 10.95
C MET A 32 -8.54 -8.65 11.58
N LEU A 33 -7.59 -9.40 12.11
CA LEU A 33 -6.42 -8.68 12.68
C LEU A 33 -5.62 -7.99 11.57
N PHE A 34 -5.49 -8.65 10.41
CA PHE A 34 -4.81 -7.94 9.31
C PHE A 34 -5.60 -6.70 8.91
N VAL A 35 -6.95 -6.83 8.91
CA VAL A 35 -7.77 -5.64 8.56
C VAL A 35 -7.57 -4.56 9.63
N ALA A 36 -7.68 -4.96 10.89
CA ALA A 36 -7.50 -3.98 11.98
C ALA A 36 -6.12 -3.31 11.91
N ASN A 37 -5.10 -4.05 11.56
CA ASN A 37 -3.73 -3.50 11.48
C ASN A 37 -3.66 -2.37 10.42
N ARG A 38 -4.33 -2.52 9.36
CA ARG A 38 -4.34 -1.43 8.36
C ARG A 38 -5.20 -0.25 8.84
N LEU A 39 -6.31 -0.59 9.43
CA LEU A 39 -7.21 0.50 9.86
C LEU A 39 -6.55 1.37 10.94
N GLU A 40 -5.59 0.75 11.69
CA GLU A 40 -4.97 1.60 12.73
C GLU A 40 -4.13 2.71 12.09
N LYS A 41 -3.83 2.54 10.74
CA LYS A 41 -3.00 3.57 10.07
C LYS A 41 -3.86 4.51 9.22
N ARG A 42 -5.11 4.25 9.26
CA ARG A 42 -6.00 4.96 8.31
C ARG A 42 -5.97 6.47 8.57
N ASP A 43 -6.17 6.87 9.83
CA ASP A 43 -6.22 8.33 10.08
C ASP A 43 -4.91 9.01 9.65
N GLU A 44 -3.83 8.40 9.98
CA GLU A 44 -2.54 8.98 9.55
C GLU A 44 -2.43 8.99 8.02
N MET A 45 -2.92 7.91 7.41
CA MET A 45 -2.87 7.91 5.93
C MET A 45 -3.66 9.09 5.36
N LEU A 46 -4.84 9.27 5.87
CA LEU A 46 -5.69 10.34 5.33
C LEU A 46 -5.07 11.72 5.62
N ARG A 47 -4.49 11.87 6.77
CA ARG A 47 -3.85 13.16 7.08
C ARG A 47 -2.69 13.44 6.11
N LEU A 48 -1.84 12.47 5.92
CA LEU A 48 -0.69 12.70 5.02
C LEU A 48 -1.17 12.95 3.58
N LEU A 49 -2.20 12.19 3.26
CA LEU A 49 -2.70 12.41 1.88
C LEU A 49 -3.34 13.79 1.77
N ALA A 50 -4.03 14.18 2.83
CA ALA A 50 -4.61 15.55 2.80
C ALA A 50 -3.52 16.61 2.67
N GLY A 51 -2.33 16.30 3.14
CA GLY A 51 -1.20 17.27 3.12
C GLY A 51 -0.42 17.19 1.80
N GLY A 52 -0.92 16.32 0.86
CA GLY A 52 -0.29 16.29 -0.48
C GLY A 52 0.84 15.25 -0.56
N THR A 53 0.93 14.44 0.48
CA THR A 53 2.03 13.46 0.50
C THR A 53 1.56 12.18 -0.24
N THR A 54 2.43 11.71 -1.16
CA THR A 54 2.16 10.41 -1.82
C THR A 54 2.65 9.25 -0.93
N LEU A 55 1.75 8.23 -0.86
CA LEU A 55 2.15 7.07 -0.01
C LEU A 55 2.44 5.85 -0.88
N VAL A 56 3.58 5.24 -0.63
CA VAL A 56 3.92 3.95 -1.26
C VAL A 56 3.84 2.84 -0.20
N LEU A 57 2.90 1.90 -0.49
CA LEU A 57 2.63 0.89 0.56
C LEU A 57 3.07 -0.50 0.07
N ASP A 58 3.86 -1.11 0.89
CA ASP A 58 4.26 -2.49 0.62
C ASP A 58 3.20 -3.44 1.20
N ARG A 59 2.46 -3.98 0.23
CA ARG A 59 1.21 -4.73 0.52
C ARG A 59 0.13 -3.79 1.05
N TYR A 60 -1.11 -4.30 0.93
CA TYR A 60 -2.26 -3.53 1.44
C TYR A 60 -3.50 -4.43 1.47
N SER A 61 -4.60 -4.01 1.04
CA SER A 61 -5.85 -4.77 1.24
C SER A 61 -5.92 -5.96 0.28
N TYR A 62 -5.36 -5.80 -0.91
CA TYR A 62 -5.46 -6.92 -1.88
C TYR A 62 -4.74 -8.17 -1.36
N SER A 63 -3.57 -7.95 -0.63
CA SER A 63 -2.89 -9.13 -0.04
C SER A 63 -3.78 -9.80 1.01
N GLY A 64 -4.40 -8.97 1.84
CA GLY A 64 -5.30 -9.56 2.87
C GLY A 64 -6.40 -10.42 2.25
N VAL A 65 -7.04 -9.93 1.19
CA VAL A 65 -8.18 -10.65 0.58
C VAL A 65 -7.67 -11.88 -0.18
N ALA A 66 -6.61 -11.72 -0.87
CA ALA A 66 -6.09 -12.84 -1.69
C ALA A 66 -5.63 -14.00 -0.80
N TYR A 67 -4.93 -13.68 0.28
CA TYR A 67 -4.38 -14.79 1.10
C TYR A 67 -5.52 -15.49 1.85
N THR A 68 -6.43 -14.72 2.32
CA THR A 68 -7.54 -15.40 3.03
C THR A 68 -8.39 -16.21 2.04
N ALA A 69 -8.66 -15.64 0.91
CA ALA A 69 -9.45 -16.40 -0.09
C ALA A 69 -8.73 -17.69 -0.49
N ALA A 70 -7.47 -17.66 -0.58
CA ALA A 70 -6.70 -18.85 -1.01
C ALA A 70 -6.82 -19.99 -0.01
N LYS A 71 -7.24 -19.70 1.18
CA LYS A 71 -7.38 -20.78 2.19
C LYS A 71 -8.63 -21.62 1.89
N GLY A 72 -9.55 -21.08 1.12
CA GLY A 72 -10.70 -21.88 0.61
C GLY A 72 -11.74 -22.13 1.71
N VAL A 73 -11.79 -21.18 2.68
CA VAL A 73 -12.80 -21.34 3.74
C VAL A 73 -14.14 -20.77 3.23
N PRO A 74 -15.23 -21.63 3.14
CA PRO A 74 -16.49 -21.31 2.44
C PRO A 74 -17.12 -20.02 2.97
N TYR A 75 -16.92 -19.69 4.27
CA TYR A 75 -17.65 -18.50 4.79
C TYR A 75 -16.75 -17.26 4.75
N LEU A 76 -15.52 -17.41 4.29
CA LEU A 76 -14.64 -16.24 4.12
C LEU A 76 -14.45 -15.96 2.63
N SER A 77 -15.62 -15.59 2.02
CA SER A 77 -15.56 -15.29 0.57
C SER A 77 -14.80 -13.98 0.31
N MET A 78 -14.36 -13.80 -0.96
CA MET A 78 -13.65 -12.55 -1.32
C MET A 78 -14.53 -11.33 -1.04
N GLU A 79 -15.84 -11.49 -1.34
CA GLU A 79 -16.74 -10.33 -1.11
C GLU A 79 -16.84 -9.99 0.38
N TYR A 80 -16.96 -11.05 1.12
CA TYR A 80 -16.99 -10.79 2.59
C TYR A 80 -15.70 -10.11 3.06
N CYS A 81 -14.57 -10.60 2.64
CA CYS A 81 -13.28 -10.02 3.09
C CYS A 81 -13.15 -8.57 2.62
N LYS A 82 -13.62 -8.24 1.37
CA LYS A 82 -13.53 -6.86 0.86
C LYS A 82 -14.43 -5.93 1.67
N SER A 83 -15.54 -6.48 2.11
CA SER A 83 -16.52 -5.60 2.78
C SER A 83 -15.99 -5.10 4.13
N LEU A 84 -14.97 -5.73 4.64
CA LEU A 84 -14.47 -5.33 5.98
C LEU A 84 -13.54 -4.13 5.86
N GLU A 85 -13.21 -3.77 4.61
CA GLU A 85 -12.12 -2.75 4.53
C GLU A 85 -12.59 -1.57 3.68
N VAL A 86 -13.95 -1.34 3.48
CA VAL A 86 -14.48 -0.27 2.61
C VAL A 86 -14.17 1.10 3.23
N LEU A 87 -13.65 1.10 4.48
CA LEU A 87 -13.35 2.40 5.13
C LEU A 87 -11.94 2.86 4.80
N LEU A 88 -11.14 2.09 4.12
CA LEU A 88 -9.74 2.47 3.80
C LEU A 88 -9.70 3.20 2.46
N PRO A 89 -8.73 4.04 2.27
CA PRO A 89 -8.58 4.72 0.97
C PRO A 89 -8.15 3.75 -0.15
N ALA A 90 -8.81 3.95 -1.32
CA ALA A 90 -8.42 3.13 -2.48
C ALA A 90 -7.11 3.62 -3.10
N ALA A 91 -6.34 2.64 -3.57
CA ALA A 91 -5.06 3.02 -4.22
C ALA A 91 -5.33 3.54 -5.64
N ASP A 92 -4.53 4.54 -5.99
CA ASP A 92 -4.63 5.04 -7.38
C ASP A 92 -3.93 4.08 -8.36
N LEU A 93 -3.01 3.31 -7.86
CA LEU A 93 -2.26 2.34 -8.69
C LEU A 93 -1.85 1.14 -7.82
N VAL A 94 -2.05 -0.01 -8.48
CA VAL A 94 -1.51 -1.24 -7.85
C VAL A 94 -0.44 -1.84 -8.77
N VAL A 95 0.75 -1.88 -8.17
CA VAL A 95 1.83 -2.54 -8.95
C VAL A 95 1.98 -3.98 -8.46
N HIS A 96 1.63 -4.81 -9.39
CA HIS A 96 1.75 -6.25 -9.05
C HIS A 96 2.98 -6.87 -9.72
N MET A 97 3.84 -7.26 -8.84
CA MET A 97 5.10 -7.84 -9.37
C MET A 97 5.01 -9.36 -9.36
N THR A 98 5.21 -9.89 -10.63
CA THR A 98 5.04 -11.35 -10.73
C THR A 98 6.39 -12.02 -10.96
N MET A 99 6.47 -13.22 -10.30
CA MET A 99 7.61 -14.13 -10.53
C MET A 99 7.12 -15.58 -10.54
N THR A 100 7.91 -16.35 -11.29
CA THR A 100 7.49 -17.78 -11.25
C THR A 100 7.70 -18.36 -9.85
N PRO A 101 6.83 -19.28 -9.44
CA PRO A 101 6.96 -19.92 -8.12
C PRO A 101 8.36 -20.50 -7.91
N GLU A 102 8.94 -21.01 -8.93
CA GLU A 102 10.30 -21.60 -8.81
C GLU A 102 11.34 -20.50 -8.50
N SER A 103 11.20 -19.43 -9.15
CA SER A 103 12.13 -18.29 -8.88
C SER A 103 11.91 -17.73 -7.48
N MET A 104 10.69 -17.81 -6.99
CA MET A 104 10.40 -17.31 -5.62
C MET A 104 11.05 -18.23 -4.58
N ALA A 105 10.96 -19.54 -4.94
CA ALA A 105 11.51 -20.52 -3.98
C ALA A 105 13.04 -20.43 -3.93
N ALA A 106 13.60 -19.98 -4.93
CA ALA A 106 15.08 -19.94 -5.02
C ALA A 106 15.64 -18.73 -4.26
N ARG A 107 14.69 -17.84 -3.83
CA ARG A 107 15.14 -16.66 -3.07
C ARG A 107 15.30 -16.99 -1.59
N GLY A 108 16.41 -16.62 -0.95
CA GLY A 108 16.77 -16.88 0.46
C GLY A 108 15.61 -16.53 1.40
N GLY A 109 15.23 -17.55 2.31
CA GLY A 109 14.27 -17.18 3.38
C GLY A 109 12.86 -17.72 3.06
N TYR A 110 12.68 -18.39 1.77
CA TYR A 110 11.39 -19.02 1.44
C TYR A 110 11.17 -20.27 2.31
N GLY A 111 9.99 -20.29 2.91
CA GLY A 111 9.62 -21.48 3.72
C GLY A 111 9.70 -21.21 5.22
N GLU A 112 10.10 -20.01 5.61
CA GLU A 112 10.28 -19.76 7.06
C GLU A 112 8.97 -19.26 7.69
N GLU A 113 8.07 -18.83 6.79
CA GLU A 113 6.81 -18.33 7.37
C GLU A 113 5.64 -19.19 6.89
N ARG A 114 4.47 -18.98 7.55
CA ARG A 114 3.29 -19.87 7.50
C ARG A 114 2.85 -20.08 6.05
N TYR A 115 3.00 -18.99 5.18
CA TYR A 115 2.31 -19.15 3.88
C TYR A 115 3.33 -19.37 2.76
N GLU A 116 4.57 -19.68 3.11
CA GLU A 116 5.61 -19.80 2.06
C GLU A 116 5.72 -21.26 1.63
N LYS A 117 4.46 -21.72 1.13
CA LYS A 117 4.38 -23.06 0.50
C LYS A 117 3.96 -22.93 -0.97
N VAL A 118 4.71 -23.67 -1.85
CA VAL A 118 4.52 -23.49 -3.32
C VAL A 118 3.04 -23.70 -3.67
N GLU A 119 2.42 -24.76 -3.15
CA GLU A 119 1.02 -25.05 -3.52
C GLU A 119 0.08 -23.93 -3.08
N PHE A 120 0.36 -23.43 -1.89
CA PHE A 120 -0.50 -22.34 -1.41
C PHE A 120 -0.28 -21.06 -2.21
N GLN A 121 0.87 -20.85 -2.67
CA GLN A 121 1.16 -19.59 -3.40
C GLN A 121 0.50 -19.61 -4.78
N SER A 122 0.34 -20.82 -5.33
CA SER A 122 -0.41 -20.88 -6.60
C SER A 122 -1.86 -20.44 -6.41
N LYS A 123 -2.45 -20.81 -5.32
CA LYS A 123 -3.84 -20.37 -5.05
C LYS A 123 -3.91 -18.86 -4.80
N VAL A 124 -2.89 -18.40 -4.15
CA VAL A 124 -2.89 -16.93 -3.88
C VAL A 124 -2.77 -16.17 -5.21
N MET A 125 -1.97 -16.68 -6.12
CA MET A 125 -1.82 -15.98 -7.42
C MET A 125 -3.15 -15.96 -8.17
N ALA A 126 -3.82 -17.10 -8.12
CA ALA A 126 -5.15 -17.12 -8.77
C ALA A 126 -6.09 -16.09 -8.13
N ALA A 127 -6.05 -16.01 -6.83
CA ALA A 127 -6.91 -15.03 -6.15
C ALA A 127 -6.53 -13.59 -6.53
N PHE A 128 -5.24 -13.27 -6.66
CA PHE A 128 -4.86 -11.91 -7.09
C PHE A 128 -5.38 -11.63 -8.50
N GLU A 129 -5.23 -12.65 -9.30
CA GLU A 129 -5.75 -12.43 -10.67
C GLU A 129 -7.25 -12.12 -10.66
N ALA A 130 -7.96 -12.77 -9.81
CA ALA A 130 -9.41 -12.50 -9.72
C ALA A 130 -9.70 -11.11 -9.19
N LEU A 131 -8.79 -10.49 -8.45
CA LEU A 131 -9.01 -9.15 -7.85
C LEU A 131 -8.56 -8.04 -8.78
N ARG A 132 -7.94 -8.41 -9.79
CA ARG A 132 -7.30 -7.41 -10.65
C ARG A 132 -8.38 -6.54 -11.34
N ASP A 133 -7.98 -5.21 -11.40
CA ASP A 133 -8.85 -4.32 -12.18
C ASP A 133 -8.00 -3.33 -12.98
N GLU A 134 -8.57 -2.23 -13.48
CA GLU A 134 -7.88 -1.34 -14.44
C GLU A 134 -6.75 -0.54 -13.76
N ARG A 135 -6.68 -0.59 -12.47
CA ARG A 135 -5.65 0.20 -11.76
C ARG A 135 -4.35 -0.60 -11.61
N TRP A 136 -4.35 -1.86 -12.06
CA TRP A 136 -3.19 -2.74 -11.80
C TRP A 136 -2.18 -2.60 -12.96
N ALA A 137 -1.00 -2.49 -12.53
CA ALA A 137 0.12 -2.66 -13.47
C ALA A 137 0.96 -3.89 -13.07
N VAL A 138 1.07 -4.76 -14.09
CA VAL A 138 1.80 -6.01 -13.77
C VAL A 138 3.24 -5.88 -14.31
N ILE A 139 4.14 -6.23 -13.34
CA ILE A 139 5.56 -6.11 -13.72
C ILE A 139 6.25 -7.45 -13.47
N ASP A 140 6.94 -7.87 -14.54
CA ASP A 140 7.79 -9.06 -14.35
C ASP A 140 9.02 -8.74 -13.48
N ALA A 141 9.05 -9.46 -12.37
CA ALA A 141 10.08 -9.03 -11.39
C ALA A 141 11.28 -9.99 -11.48
N SER A 142 11.53 -10.61 -12.70
CA SER A 142 12.66 -11.56 -12.84
C SER A 142 13.93 -10.81 -13.25
N GLY A 143 13.82 -9.53 -13.54
CA GLY A 143 14.99 -8.73 -13.96
C GLY A 143 15.79 -8.23 -12.75
N THR A 144 16.82 -7.37 -13.01
CA THR A 144 17.64 -6.80 -11.91
C THR A 144 16.86 -5.70 -11.17
N ILE A 145 17.27 -5.41 -10.06
CA ILE A 145 16.61 -4.38 -9.22
C ILE A 145 16.57 -3.05 -9.98
N ASP A 146 17.65 -2.75 -10.64
CA ASP A 146 17.67 -1.44 -11.35
C ASP A 146 16.64 -1.41 -12.48
N ASP A 147 16.56 -2.51 -13.16
CA ASP A 147 15.59 -2.55 -14.27
C ASP A 147 14.15 -2.46 -13.75
N ILE A 148 13.91 -3.17 -12.74
CA ILE A 148 12.55 -3.15 -12.16
C ILE A 148 12.24 -1.77 -11.59
N HIS A 149 13.23 -1.22 -10.97
CA HIS A 149 13.00 0.14 -10.42
C HIS A 149 12.67 1.14 -11.55
N GLU A 150 13.42 1.05 -12.55
CA GLU A 150 13.14 2.00 -13.65
C GLU A 150 11.73 1.77 -14.21
N GLN A 151 11.34 0.57 -14.38
CA GLN A 151 9.99 0.27 -14.89
C GLN A 151 8.91 0.80 -13.93
N VAL A 152 9.10 0.47 -12.67
CA VAL A 152 8.07 0.92 -11.69
C VAL A 152 7.99 2.45 -11.69
N THR A 153 9.14 3.07 -11.72
CA THR A 153 9.14 4.56 -11.66
C THR A 153 8.43 5.13 -12.89
N SER A 154 8.64 4.58 -14.03
CA SER A 154 8.01 5.11 -15.26
C SER A 154 6.49 4.96 -15.22
N ILE A 155 6.00 3.99 -14.45
CA ILE A 155 4.54 3.75 -14.37
C ILE A 155 3.94 4.64 -13.28
N VAL A 156 4.71 4.86 -12.22
CA VAL A 156 4.14 5.53 -11.04
C VAL A 156 4.13 7.05 -11.28
N GLU A 157 5.09 7.60 -12.02
CA GLU A 157 5.26 9.07 -12.11
C GLU A 157 4.04 9.72 -12.76
N PRO A 158 3.52 9.19 -13.85
CA PRO A 158 2.35 9.86 -14.45
C PRO A 158 1.13 9.79 -13.52
N VAL A 159 0.99 8.72 -12.78
CA VAL A 159 -0.16 8.58 -11.86
C VAL A 159 -0.04 9.63 -10.74
N VAL A 160 1.17 9.80 -10.25
CA VAL A 160 1.35 10.79 -9.18
C VAL A 160 1.07 12.20 -9.71
N ARG A 161 1.57 12.46 -10.94
CA ARG A 161 1.32 13.80 -11.52
C ARG A 161 -0.19 14.04 -11.70
N CYS A 162 -0.86 13.03 -12.25
CA CYS A 162 -2.32 13.16 -12.45
C CYS A 162 -3.04 13.35 -11.10
N ALA A 163 -2.63 12.61 -10.11
CA ALA A 163 -3.28 12.73 -8.79
C ALA A 163 -3.08 14.14 -8.19
N HIS A 164 -1.96 14.75 -8.46
CA HIS A 164 -1.69 16.11 -7.92
C HIS A 164 -2.54 17.15 -8.67
N ASN A 165 -3.14 16.76 -9.83
CA ASN A 165 -3.95 17.73 -10.59
C ASN A 165 -5.44 17.62 -10.23
N GLY A 166 -5.81 16.90 -9.12
CA GLY A 166 -7.14 17.13 -8.50
C GLY A 166 -8.02 15.89 -8.69
N CYS A 167 -7.48 14.64 -8.76
CA CYS A 167 -8.34 13.44 -8.80
C CYS A 167 -8.86 13.09 -7.39
N ALA A 168 -10.19 12.82 -7.40
CA ALA A 168 -10.81 12.51 -6.09
C ALA A 168 -10.29 11.15 -5.58
N LEU A 169 -10.08 11.12 -4.19
CA LEU A 169 -9.70 9.85 -3.51
C LEU A 169 -10.95 9.01 -3.22
N GLY A 170 -10.89 7.78 -3.61
CA GLY A 170 -12.08 6.90 -3.42
C GLY A 170 -11.88 5.96 -2.23
N ARG A 171 -13.06 5.48 -1.75
CA ARG A 171 -13.01 4.44 -0.71
C ARG A 171 -12.69 3.08 -1.34
N LEU A 172 -11.95 2.34 -0.55
CA LEU A 172 -11.48 1.04 -1.08
C LEU A 172 -12.69 0.15 -1.37
N TRP A 173 -12.80 -0.50 -2.71
CA TRP A 173 -13.70 -1.57 -3.21
C TRP A 173 -15.00 -0.96 -3.74
N ASP A 174 -15.47 0.27 -3.16
CA ASP A 174 -16.70 0.80 -3.78
C ASP A 174 -16.44 2.16 -4.43
N TYR A 175 -15.24 2.72 -4.12
CA TYR A 175 -14.65 3.89 -4.83
C TYR A 175 -15.56 5.12 -4.72
N LYS A 176 -16.42 5.04 -3.77
CA LYS A 176 -17.10 6.29 -3.40
C LYS A 176 -16.11 7.31 -2.79
N PRO A 177 -16.39 8.56 -3.03
CA PRO A 177 -15.43 9.57 -2.58
C PRO A 177 -15.21 9.52 -1.04
N ILE A 178 -13.90 9.70 -0.67
CA ILE A 178 -13.54 9.81 0.76
C ILE A 178 -13.16 11.27 1.07
N GLU A 179 -13.79 11.73 2.17
CA GLU A 179 -13.45 13.13 2.56
C GLU A 179 -12.14 13.18 3.35
N LEU A 180 -11.30 14.07 2.90
CA LEU A 180 -10.00 14.19 3.61
C LEU A 180 -10.14 15.19 4.77
N PRO A 181 -9.47 14.89 5.86
CA PRO A 181 -9.53 15.83 6.98
C PRO A 181 -8.96 17.20 6.60
N GLU A 182 -9.55 18.29 7.24
CA GLU A 182 -9.02 19.65 7.01
C GLU A 182 -7.55 19.76 7.43
N GLU A 183 -6.74 20.41 6.58
CA GLU A 183 -5.32 20.60 6.95
C GLU A 183 -5.20 21.25 8.33
N VAL A 184 -4.70 20.47 9.27
CA VAL A 184 -4.44 21.18 10.54
C VAL A 184 -3.03 21.80 10.46
N PRO A 185 -2.84 23.16 10.48
CA PRO A 185 -1.50 23.76 10.47
C PRO A 185 -0.61 23.20 11.58
N TRP A 186 0.40 22.37 11.19
CA TRP A 186 1.46 21.87 12.11
C TRP A 186 1.85 22.94 13.13
N LYS A 187 1.60 22.85 14.53
CA LYS A 187 1.92 23.77 15.64
C LYS A 187 3.18 23.32 16.36
N GLY A 188 4.07 22.44 15.77
CA GLY A 188 5.33 22.00 16.42
C GLY A 188 6.51 22.90 15.98
N PRO A 189 7.68 22.98 16.81
CA PRO A 189 8.77 23.93 16.51
C PRO A 189 9.30 23.75 15.07
N THR A 190 9.12 24.85 14.30
CA THR A 190 9.66 25.04 12.94
C THR A 190 11.19 25.19 13.01
N VAL A 191 11.97 24.09 12.66
CA VAL A 191 13.42 24.28 12.43
C VAL A 191 13.62 24.91 11.04
N ARG A 192 13.86 26.27 11.00
CA ARG A 192 14.25 27.04 9.79
C ARG A 192 15.59 26.54 9.23
N ALA A 193 15.53 25.63 8.22
CA ALA A 193 16.73 25.26 7.43
C ALA A 193 17.29 26.48 6.69
N VAL A 194 18.41 27.11 7.25
CA VAL A 194 19.37 28.03 6.61
C VAL A 194 19.77 27.48 5.22
N ARG A 195 19.12 28.06 4.15
CA ARG A 195 19.34 28.04 2.69
C ARG A 195 20.85 28.03 2.35
N GLY A 196 21.48 26.82 2.28
CA GLY A 196 22.73 26.70 1.50
C GLY A 196 22.56 25.70 0.35
N GLN A 197 22.30 26.27 -0.93
CA GLN A 197 22.63 25.94 -2.33
C GLN A 197 22.25 24.49 -2.66
N GLN A 198 21.00 24.25 -3.10
CA GLN A 198 20.16 23.42 -3.96
C GLN A 198 20.99 22.60 -4.96
N SER A 199 21.32 21.31 -4.53
CA SER A 199 21.41 20.20 -5.52
C SER A 199 20.19 19.28 -5.37
N VAL A 200 19.06 19.55 -6.12
CA VAL A 200 17.88 18.75 -6.56
C VAL A 200 18.22 17.26 -6.55
N LEU A 201 18.23 16.66 -5.34
CA LEU A 201 18.30 15.18 -5.31
C LEU A 201 16.88 14.60 -5.22
N ALA A 202 16.29 14.19 -6.41
CA ALA A 202 15.29 13.14 -6.70
C ALA A 202 15.02 12.26 -5.47
N PRO A 203 13.72 12.06 -5.09
CA PRO A 203 13.46 11.15 -3.97
C PRO A 203 13.98 9.73 -4.26
N GLU A 204 15.11 9.37 -3.73
CA GLU A 204 15.75 8.04 -3.62
C GLU A 204 14.79 7.02 -2.99
N VAL A 205 14.03 6.32 -3.87
CA VAL A 205 13.40 5.02 -3.57
C VAL A 205 14.46 4.03 -3.07
N ILE A 206 14.74 4.05 -1.78
CA ILE A 206 15.65 3.09 -1.12
C ILE A 206 14.94 1.73 -1.02
N CYS A 207 15.13 0.82 -2.02
CA CYS A 207 14.83 -0.63 -1.95
C CYS A 207 15.71 -1.32 -0.90
N ASP A 208 15.44 -1.09 0.45
CA ASP A 208 16.12 -1.81 1.54
C ASP A 208 15.99 -3.32 1.35
N GLU A 209 17.12 -4.05 1.10
CA GLU A 209 17.72 -5.38 1.29
C GLU A 209 17.21 -6.08 2.54
N ALA A 210 15.89 -6.17 2.79
CA ALA A 210 15.76 -7.16 3.91
C ALA A 210 14.29 -7.54 4.05
N ASP A 211 13.80 -8.42 3.01
CA ASP A 211 12.94 -9.57 3.36
C ASP A 211 12.20 -10.06 2.09
N ALA A 212 12.92 -10.55 1.21
CA ALA A 212 12.55 -11.34 0.00
C ALA A 212 11.73 -12.58 0.39
N VAL A 213 10.60 -12.33 1.06
CA VAL A 213 9.65 -13.44 1.26
C VAL A 213 8.38 -13.14 0.47
N ALA A 214 8.15 -13.67 -0.79
CA ALA A 214 7.07 -14.35 -1.53
C ALA A 214 5.79 -13.51 -1.53
N ASP A 215 5.76 -12.54 -2.50
CA ASP A 215 4.54 -12.03 -3.18
C ASP A 215 4.40 -10.52 -2.94
N VAL A 216 5.24 -9.73 -3.65
CA VAL A 216 5.26 -8.30 -3.28
C VAL A 216 4.17 -7.57 -4.09
N SER A 217 2.89 -7.75 -3.76
CA SER A 217 2.04 -6.65 -4.31
C SER A 217 2.34 -5.33 -3.61
N THR A 218 3.20 -4.58 -4.23
CA THR A 218 3.39 -3.19 -3.75
C THR A 218 2.27 -2.29 -4.29
N GLU A 219 1.47 -1.85 -3.38
CA GLU A 219 0.38 -0.93 -3.75
C GLU A 219 0.78 0.54 -3.50
N VAL A 220 0.69 1.35 -4.56
CA VAL A 220 1.07 2.77 -4.45
C VAL A 220 -0.20 3.62 -4.29
N LEU A 221 -0.34 4.22 -3.13
CA LEU A 221 -1.48 5.15 -2.89
C LEU A 221 -1.03 6.60 -3.10
N VAL A 222 -1.52 7.21 -4.10
CA VAL A 222 -1.12 8.60 -4.44
C VAL A 222 -2.34 9.50 -4.33
N LYS A 223 -2.32 10.50 -3.36
CA LYS A 223 -3.35 11.57 -3.46
C LYS A 223 -2.74 12.84 -4.05
N THR A 224 -3.87 13.86 -4.70
CA THR A 224 -4.06 15.26 -5.13
C THR A 224 -4.91 16.02 -4.10
N GLN A 225 -4.53 17.34 -3.76
CA GLN A 225 -5.29 18.51 -3.29
C GLN A 225 -5.98 19.21 -4.47
N GLN A 226 -7.35 19.35 -4.52
CA GLN A 226 -8.22 20.40 -5.12
C GLN A 226 -7.52 21.77 -5.11
N ALA A 227 -6.97 22.26 -6.27
CA ALA A 227 -6.80 23.68 -6.67
C ALA A 227 -8.18 24.32 -6.93
N ASP A 228 -8.84 24.80 -5.83
CA ASP A 228 -9.54 26.06 -6.21
C ASP A 228 -9.71 26.93 -4.97
N VAL A 229 -8.58 27.67 -4.53
CA VAL A 229 -8.92 28.97 -3.89
C VAL A 229 -8.51 30.10 -4.84
N PRO A 230 -9.51 30.81 -5.59
CA PRO A 230 -9.08 31.95 -6.41
C PRO A 230 -8.26 32.96 -5.60
N PRO A 231 -7.18 33.64 -6.24
CA PRO A 231 -6.43 34.70 -5.56
C PRO A 231 -7.36 35.83 -5.07
N GLU A 232 -7.69 35.87 -3.77
CA GLU A 232 -8.20 37.14 -3.19
C GLU A 232 -7.27 38.32 -3.53
N VAL A 233 -7.50 39.02 -4.65
CA VAL A 233 -7.03 40.39 -4.92
C VAL A 233 -7.58 41.33 -3.82
N VAL A 234 -6.82 41.49 -2.76
CA VAL A 234 -7.11 42.59 -1.83
C VAL A 234 -6.60 43.90 -2.43
N ARG A 235 -7.48 44.66 -3.16
CA ARG A 235 -7.31 46.08 -3.53
C ARG A 235 -7.28 46.96 -2.27
N VAL A 236 -6.06 47.36 -1.97
CA VAL A 236 -5.86 48.42 -0.96
C VAL A 236 -6.40 49.75 -1.53
N PRO A 237 -7.46 50.42 -0.85
CA PRO A 237 -7.91 51.73 -1.36
C PRO A 237 -6.82 52.80 -1.22
N ALA A 238 -6.45 53.46 -2.36
CA ALA A 238 -5.65 54.70 -2.48
C ALA A 238 -5.87 55.64 -1.29
#